data_AF-A0A2T4WVC0-F1
#
_entry.id   AF-A0A2T4WVC0-F1
#
_cell.length_a   1.000
_cell.length_b   1.000
_cell.length_c   1.000
_cell.angle_alpha   90.00
_cell.angle_beta   90.00
_cell.angle_gamma   90.00
#
_symmetry.space_group_name_H-M   'P 1'
#
loop_
_entity.id
_entity.type
_entity.pdbx_description
1 polymer ?
#
loop_
_entity_poly.entity_id
_entity_poly.type
_entity_poly.pdbx_seq_one_letter_code
_entity_poly.pdbx_strand_id
1 'polypeptide(L)'
;DHINKLCARAVAKNIDVFKVLQVACINPVKHYNLDVGQLNIGDAADFIVVEDLINFKTISTYINGHRLFHSGATFIKPILFEKPNNFNTNIKEVSEFRCELKAKKIRVIEALEGQLVTNELILSTTTINGNLVSNIKEDILKMTVVNRYKNQKPAIAFIQNFGLKEGAIATSVGHDSHNIIAVGVSDEAICKAVNLIIEHKGGICAVSNSQEKILPLPIAGIMSDKDGITVGLQYAELDKMAKQLGSTLHAPYMTLSFMALLVIPSLKLSDKGLFDGQKFVFTSLEVN
;
A
#
# COMPACT_ATOMS: atom_id res chain seq x y z
N ASP A 1 -2.53 8.21 12.30
CA ASP A 1 -3.02 9.32 13.15
C ASP A 1 -3.80 10.32 12.32
N HIS A 2 -4.91 10.84 12.83
CA HIS A 2 -5.67 11.90 12.17
C HIS A 2 -5.24 13.29 12.70
N ILE A 3 -5.77 14.37 12.10
CA ILE A 3 -5.43 15.77 12.40
C ILE A 3 -5.47 16.10 13.90
N ASN A 4 -6.47 15.64 14.65
CA ASN A 4 -6.60 15.94 16.09
C ASN A 4 -5.39 15.41 16.91
N LYS A 5 -4.89 14.21 16.60
CA LYS A 5 -3.69 13.67 17.25
C LYS A 5 -2.43 14.44 16.86
N LEU A 6 -2.37 14.97 15.63
CA LEU A 6 -1.28 15.86 15.22
C LEU A 6 -1.29 17.17 16.02
N CYS A 7 -2.48 17.74 16.24
CA CYS A 7 -2.66 18.92 17.11
C CYS A 7 -2.20 18.65 18.54
N ALA A 8 -2.66 17.55 19.14
CA ALA A 8 -2.27 17.15 20.50
C ALA A 8 -0.75 16.95 20.63
N ARG A 9 -0.13 16.30 19.64
CA ARG A 9 1.33 16.11 19.60
C ARG A 9 2.09 17.43 19.46
N ALA A 10 1.56 18.40 18.71
CA ALA A 10 2.16 19.73 18.60
C ALA A 10 2.10 20.48 19.92
N VAL A 11 0.95 20.46 20.60
CA VAL A 11 0.80 21.07 21.93
C VAL A 11 1.70 20.39 22.97
N ALA A 12 1.79 19.06 22.97
CA ALA A 12 2.72 18.30 23.82
C ALA A 12 4.21 18.65 23.57
N LYS A 13 4.53 19.22 22.41
CA LYS A 13 5.85 19.78 22.07
C LYS A 13 5.97 21.28 22.37
N ASN A 14 5.08 21.82 23.21
CA ASN A 14 5.04 23.23 23.62
C ASN A 14 4.80 24.24 22.48
N ILE A 15 4.15 23.82 21.39
CA ILE A 15 3.70 24.75 20.36
C ILE A 15 2.44 25.46 20.85
N ASP A 16 2.41 26.78 20.69
CA ASP A 16 1.26 27.63 21.00
C ASP A 16 -0.02 27.09 20.34
N VAL A 17 -1.03 26.82 21.18
CA VAL A 17 -2.29 26.22 20.76
C VAL A 17 -3.03 27.05 19.70
N PHE A 18 -2.92 28.38 19.72
CA PHE A 18 -3.55 29.22 18.71
C PHE A 18 -2.87 29.08 17.34
N LYS A 19 -1.54 28.87 17.31
CA LYS A 19 -0.83 28.54 16.07
C LYS A 19 -1.23 27.16 15.55
N VAL A 20 -1.41 26.19 16.46
CA VAL A 20 -1.90 24.85 16.10
C VAL A 20 -3.28 24.94 15.47
N LEU A 21 -4.23 25.64 16.09
CA LEU A 21 -5.59 25.85 15.56
C LEU A 21 -5.56 26.60 14.21
N GLN A 22 -4.73 27.62 14.08
CA GLN A 22 -4.57 28.36 12.83
C GLN A 22 -4.12 27.45 11.68
N VAL A 23 -3.11 26.61 11.89
CA VAL A 23 -2.60 25.68 10.87
C VAL A 23 -3.56 24.53 10.60
N ALA A 24 -4.27 24.03 11.61
CA ALA A 24 -5.18 22.90 11.48
C ALA A 24 -6.57 23.28 10.93
N CYS A 25 -6.98 24.56 11.02
CA CYS A 25 -8.32 25.01 10.63
C CYS A 25 -8.26 26.17 9.62
N ILE A 26 -7.80 27.35 10.03
CA ILE A 26 -7.93 28.58 9.23
C ILE A 26 -7.08 28.55 7.94
N ASN A 27 -5.84 28.08 8.03
CA ASN A 27 -4.93 28.07 6.89
C ASN A 27 -5.42 27.17 5.75
N PRO A 28 -5.82 25.90 5.98
CA PRO A 28 -6.40 25.06 4.93
C PRO A 28 -7.63 25.68 4.27
N VAL A 29 -8.55 26.26 5.05
CA VAL A 29 -9.76 26.88 4.49
C VAL A 29 -9.40 28.04 3.56
N LYS A 30 -8.49 28.93 3.99
CA LYS A 30 -8.05 30.07 3.18
C LYS A 30 -7.23 29.64 1.95
N HIS A 31 -6.36 28.65 2.10
CA HIS A 31 -5.46 28.21 1.04
C HIS A 31 -6.19 27.45 -0.07
N TYR A 32 -7.09 26.53 0.30
CA TYR A 32 -7.84 25.71 -0.66
C TYR A 32 -9.23 26.26 -1.00
N ASN A 33 -9.62 27.40 -0.41
CA ASN A 33 -10.96 27.99 -0.55
C ASN A 33 -12.07 26.96 -0.23
N LEU A 34 -11.94 26.27 0.90
CA LEU A 34 -12.87 25.23 1.30
C LEU A 34 -14.23 25.82 1.67
N ASP A 35 -15.30 25.16 1.22
CA ASP A 35 -16.69 25.49 1.54
C ASP A 35 -17.06 24.95 2.93
N VAL A 36 -16.47 25.53 3.98
CA VAL A 36 -16.72 25.20 5.38
C VAL A 36 -16.74 26.48 6.22
N GLY A 37 -17.56 26.49 7.26
CA GLY A 37 -17.67 27.63 8.17
C GLY A 37 -16.46 27.82 9.08
N GLN A 38 -16.24 29.08 9.49
CA GLN A 38 -15.16 29.47 10.41
C GLN A 38 -15.71 30.08 11.72
N LEU A 39 -16.97 29.75 12.07
CA LEU A 39 -17.71 30.32 13.20
C LEU A 39 -17.93 31.84 13.13
N ASN A 40 -17.92 32.44 11.93
CA ASN A 40 -18.35 33.83 11.74
C ASN A 40 -19.88 33.91 11.61
N ILE A 41 -20.43 35.10 11.87
CA ILE A 41 -21.85 35.37 11.63
C ILE A 41 -22.13 35.24 10.13
N GLY A 42 -23.03 34.34 9.76
CA GLY A 42 -23.42 34.06 8.37
C GLY A 42 -22.78 32.81 7.76
N ASP A 43 -21.74 32.27 8.41
CA ASP A 43 -21.11 31.01 7.97
C ASP A 43 -22.00 29.80 8.30
N ALA A 44 -21.77 28.69 7.58
CA ALA A 44 -22.21 27.37 8.03
C ALA A 44 -21.70 27.09 9.46
N ALA A 45 -22.55 26.50 10.30
CA ALA A 45 -22.16 26.15 11.67
C ALA A 45 -21.37 24.83 11.69
N ASP A 46 -20.12 24.90 11.26
CA ASP A 46 -19.15 23.80 11.22
C ASP A 46 -18.14 23.95 12.35
N PHE A 47 -18.19 23.04 13.33
CA PHE A 47 -17.27 23.08 14.46
C PHE A 47 -17.22 21.75 15.22
N ILE A 48 -16.22 21.64 16.08
CA ILE A 48 -16.10 20.56 17.04
C ILE A 48 -16.15 21.11 18.46
N VAL A 49 -16.68 20.31 19.38
CA VAL A 49 -16.53 20.51 20.82
C VAL A 49 -15.52 19.48 21.29
N VAL A 50 -14.45 19.93 21.92
CA VAL A 50 -13.38 19.09 22.48
C VAL A 50 -13.36 19.19 24.00
N GLU A 51 -12.91 18.12 24.66
CA GLU A 51 -12.75 18.06 26.11
C GLU A 51 -11.73 19.07 26.62
N ASP A 52 -10.64 19.22 25.88
CA ASP A 52 -9.57 20.17 26.16
C ASP A 52 -8.77 20.47 24.88
N LEU A 53 -7.91 21.50 24.94
CA LEU A 53 -7.01 21.89 23.85
C LEU A 53 -5.59 21.29 23.99
N ILE A 54 -5.44 20.27 24.84
CA ILE A 54 -4.18 19.54 25.08
C ILE A 54 -4.19 18.23 24.28
N ASN A 55 -5.25 17.44 24.42
CA ASN A 55 -5.47 16.13 23.84
C ASN A 55 -6.41 16.16 22.64
N PHE A 56 -7.19 17.25 22.45
CA PHE A 56 -8.15 17.41 21.35
C PHE A 56 -9.10 16.21 21.20
N LYS A 57 -9.57 15.66 22.32
CA LYS A 57 -10.57 14.59 22.32
C LYS A 57 -11.93 15.17 21.97
N THR A 58 -12.43 14.85 20.79
CA THR A 58 -13.72 15.35 20.29
C THR A 58 -14.88 14.73 21.08
N ILE A 59 -15.70 15.60 21.67
CA ILE A 59 -16.96 15.26 22.35
C ILE A 59 -18.11 15.31 21.33
N SER A 60 -18.11 16.29 20.43
CA SER A 60 -19.16 16.46 19.42
C SER A 60 -18.63 17.12 18.14
N THR A 61 -19.25 16.78 17.02
CA THR A 61 -18.99 17.43 15.72
C THR A 61 -20.30 17.92 15.14
N TYR A 62 -20.29 19.17 14.67
CA TYR A 62 -21.39 19.83 14.00
C TYR A 62 -20.99 20.16 12.57
N ILE A 63 -21.87 19.87 11.62
CA ILE A 63 -21.73 20.25 10.22
C ILE A 63 -23.05 20.88 9.78
N ASN A 64 -23.00 22.09 9.21
CA ASN A 64 -24.18 22.90 8.86
C ASN A 64 -25.17 23.04 10.03
N GLY A 65 -24.67 23.16 11.27
CA GLY A 65 -25.49 23.27 12.48
C GLY A 65 -26.11 21.96 12.97
N HIS A 66 -25.95 20.85 12.24
CA HIS A 66 -26.43 19.54 12.66
C HIS A 66 -25.36 18.79 13.45
N ARG A 67 -25.69 18.30 14.64
CA ARG A 67 -24.79 17.45 15.43
C ARG A 67 -24.71 16.06 14.79
N LEU A 68 -23.60 15.77 14.12
CA LEU A 68 -23.37 14.51 13.40
C LEU A 68 -22.51 13.51 14.17
N PHE A 69 -21.89 13.93 15.27
CA PHE A 69 -21.19 13.05 16.19
C PHE A 69 -21.40 13.51 17.62
N HIS A 70 -21.60 12.58 18.54
CA HIS A 70 -21.64 12.86 19.98
C HIS A 70 -21.23 11.64 20.79
N SER A 71 -20.29 11.81 21.73
CA SER A 71 -19.92 10.79 22.72
C SER A 71 -19.61 9.40 22.14
N GLY A 72 -18.86 9.36 21.04
CA GLY A 72 -18.45 8.11 20.38
C GLY A 72 -19.43 7.56 19.34
N ALA A 73 -20.65 8.11 19.26
CA ALA A 73 -21.63 7.74 18.25
C ALA A 73 -21.63 8.71 17.07
N THR A 74 -21.65 8.16 15.85
CA THR A 74 -21.90 8.92 14.61
C THR A 74 -23.38 8.86 14.26
N PHE A 75 -23.91 9.98 13.79
CA PHE A 75 -25.27 10.13 13.26
C PHE A 75 -25.27 10.35 11.74
N ILE A 76 -24.09 10.27 11.11
CA ILE A 76 -23.97 10.28 9.65
C ILE A 76 -24.64 9.01 9.13
N LYS A 77 -25.64 9.18 8.27
CA LYS A 77 -26.33 8.07 7.64
C LYS A 77 -25.43 7.42 6.59
N PRO A 78 -25.35 6.09 6.53
CA PRO A 78 -24.70 5.42 5.41
C PRO A 78 -25.37 5.82 4.10
N ILE A 79 -24.56 6.09 3.09
CA ILE A 79 -25.01 6.38 1.73
C ILE A 79 -24.71 5.15 0.89
N LEU A 80 -25.65 4.74 0.04
CA LEU A 80 -25.38 3.70 -0.94
C LEU A 80 -24.45 4.26 -2.01
N PHE A 81 -23.43 3.49 -2.37
CA PHE A 81 -22.48 3.84 -3.40
C PHE A 81 -22.25 2.66 -4.33
N GLU A 82 -21.91 2.96 -5.57
CA GLU A 82 -21.41 1.98 -6.51
C GLU A 82 -20.00 1.56 -6.13
N LYS A 83 -19.62 0.33 -6.48
CA LYS A 83 -18.26 -0.20 -6.27
C LYS A 83 -17.57 -0.30 -7.63
N PRO A 84 -17.24 0.84 -8.27
CA PRO A 84 -16.61 0.81 -9.59
C PRO A 84 -15.32 0.03 -9.51
N ASN A 85 -15.09 -0.87 -10.47
CA ASN A 85 -13.91 -1.72 -10.47
C ASN A 85 -13.50 -2.05 -11.91
N ASN A 86 -12.20 -1.98 -12.19
CA ASN A 86 -11.64 -2.19 -13.53
C ASN A 86 -10.53 -3.25 -13.48
N PHE A 87 -10.94 -4.51 -13.29
CA PHE A 87 -10.08 -5.68 -13.41
C PHE A 87 -10.42 -6.41 -14.72
N ASN A 88 -9.51 -6.28 -15.68
CA ASN A 88 -9.54 -6.89 -17.00
C ASN A 88 -8.24 -7.69 -17.21
N THR A 89 -8.02 -8.66 -16.33
CA THR A 89 -6.97 -9.67 -16.40
C THR A 89 -7.55 -11.02 -16.03
N ASN A 90 -7.02 -12.09 -16.62
CA ASN A 90 -7.45 -13.45 -16.34
C ASN A 90 -6.67 -14.02 -15.15
N ILE A 91 -7.21 -15.09 -14.55
CA ILE A 91 -6.49 -15.98 -13.65
C ILE A 91 -5.19 -16.42 -14.33
N LYS A 92 -4.11 -16.44 -13.55
CA LYS A 92 -2.75 -16.70 -14.01
C LYS A 92 -2.34 -18.13 -13.75
N GLU A 93 -1.49 -18.63 -14.63
CA GLU A 93 -0.85 -19.93 -14.48
C GLU A 93 0.56 -19.78 -13.88
N VAL A 94 1.02 -20.79 -13.13
CA VAL A 94 2.37 -20.79 -12.51
C VAL A 94 3.47 -20.55 -13.57
N SER A 95 3.28 -21.08 -14.78
CA SER A 95 4.21 -20.93 -15.89
C SER A 95 4.42 -19.48 -16.35
N GLU A 96 3.47 -18.57 -16.09
CA GLU A 96 3.59 -17.15 -16.43
C GLU A 96 4.61 -16.39 -15.55
N PHE A 97 4.97 -16.96 -14.39
CA PHE A 97 5.94 -16.39 -13.45
C PHE A 97 7.35 -16.99 -13.60
N ARG A 98 7.54 -17.92 -14.54
CA ARG A 98 8.87 -18.43 -14.90
C ARG A 98 9.70 -17.35 -15.58
N CYS A 99 10.95 -17.23 -15.17
CA CYS A 99 11.94 -16.33 -15.74
C CYS A 99 13.13 -17.16 -16.23
N GLU A 100 13.19 -17.40 -17.54
CA GLU A 100 14.20 -18.27 -18.16
C GLU A 100 15.31 -17.42 -18.80
N LEU A 101 16.22 -16.92 -17.97
CA LEU A 101 17.40 -16.16 -18.40
C LEU A 101 18.67 -16.96 -18.11
N LYS A 102 19.71 -16.78 -18.95
CA LYS A 102 21.01 -17.44 -18.78
C LYS A 102 22.05 -16.55 -18.07
N ALA A 103 21.59 -15.47 -17.46
CA ALA A 103 22.44 -14.51 -16.77
C ALA A 103 23.06 -15.09 -15.50
N LYS A 104 24.34 -14.81 -15.25
CA LYS A 104 25.02 -15.15 -13.98
C LYS A 104 24.71 -14.13 -12.88
N LYS A 105 24.40 -12.89 -13.28
CA LYS A 105 24.08 -11.78 -12.40
C LYS A 105 22.83 -11.05 -12.88
N ILE A 106 22.05 -10.54 -11.93
CA ILE A 106 20.82 -9.78 -12.18
C ILE A 106 20.79 -8.50 -11.36
N ARG A 107 20.02 -7.53 -11.83
CA ARG A 107 19.63 -6.36 -11.05
C ARG A 107 18.58 -6.76 -10.03
N VAL A 108 18.84 -6.43 -8.77
CA VAL A 108 17.95 -6.68 -7.64
C VAL A 108 17.57 -5.35 -7.01
N ILE A 109 16.29 -5.16 -6.76
CA ILE A 109 15.77 -3.99 -6.03
C ILE A 109 16.14 -4.19 -4.56
N GLU A 110 16.80 -3.22 -3.92
CA GLU A 110 16.98 -3.24 -2.47
C GLU A 110 15.88 -2.41 -1.81
N ALA A 111 15.02 -3.06 -1.02
CA ALA A 111 14.07 -2.36 -0.17
C ALA A 111 14.78 -1.86 1.09
N LEU A 112 14.58 -0.58 1.41
CA LEU A 112 15.14 0.05 2.61
C LEU A 112 14.01 0.31 3.61
N GLU A 113 14.17 -0.22 4.82
CA GLU A 113 13.14 -0.12 5.87
C GLU A 113 12.79 1.35 6.16
N GLY A 114 11.49 1.67 6.12
CA GLY A 114 10.98 3.01 6.36
C GLY A 114 11.28 4.05 5.26
N GLN A 115 11.80 3.64 4.10
CA GLN A 115 12.13 4.56 3.00
C GLN A 115 11.36 4.24 1.71
N LEU A 116 11.09 5.28 0.93
CA LEU A 116 10.48 5.17 -0.41
C LEU A 116 11.52 4.90 -1.50
N VAL A 117 12.75 5.36 -1.26
CA VAL A 117 13.89 5.16 -2.16
C VAL A 117 14.38 3.72 -2.08
N THR A 118 14.86 3.22 -3.20
CA THR A 118 15.47 1.88 -3.33
C THR A 118 16.87 2.02 -3.89
N ASN A 119 17.74 1.04 -3.59
CA ASN A 119 19.00 0.90 -4.32
C ASN A 119 18.88 -0.14 -5.44
N GLU A 120 19.86 -0.11 -6.34
CA GLU A 120 20.13 -1.20 -7.28
C GLU A 120 21.29 -2.04 -6.75
N LEU A 121 21.10 -3.35 -6.66
CA LEU A 121 22.16 -4.31 -6.38
C LEU A 121 22.39 -5.20 -7.59
N ILE A 122 23.63 -5.62 -7.80
CA ILE A 122 24.00 -6.60 -8.82
C ILE A 122 24.40 -7.89 -8.12
N LEU A 123 23.48 -8.86 -8.07
CA LEU A 123 23.63 -10.09 -7.31
C LEU A 123 23.65 -11.32 -8.22
N SER A 124 24.22 -12.42 -7.72
CA SER A 124 24.26 -13.70 -8.43
C SER A 124 22.86 -14.31 -8.56
N THR A 125 22.60 -14.98 -9.66
CA THR A 125 21.32 -15.68 -9.85
C THR A 125 21.25 -16.98 -9.06
N THR A 126 20.03 -17.38 -8.70
CA THR A 126 19.71 -18.74 -8.27
C THR A 126 18.76 -19.34 -9.29
N THR A 127 19.13 -20.50 -9.85
CA THR A 127 18.40 -21.12 -10.97
C THR A 127 18.09 -22.57 -10.66
N ILE A 128 16.85 -22.99 -10.92
CA ILE A 128 16.40 -24.38 -10.84
C ILE A 128 15.70 -24.72 -12.16
N ASN A 129 16.15 -25.77 -12.86
CA ASN A 129 15.56 -26.22 -14.13
C ASN A 129 15.36 -25.07 -15.15
N GLY A 130 16.39 -24.23 -15.31
CA GLY A 130 16.39 -23.09 -16.24
C GLY A 130 15.57 -21.88 -15.79
N ASN A 131 14.84 -21.94 -14.67
CA ASN A 131 14.06 -20.84 -14.11
C ASN A 131 14.86 -20.12 -13.02
N LEU A 132 14.93 -18.79 -13.08
CA LEU A 132 15.43 -17.98 -11.98
C LEU A 132 14.40 -18.03 -10.84
N VAL A 133 14.84 -18.38 -9.64
CA VAL A 133 13.99 -18.58 -8.46
C VAL A 133 14.46 -17.71 -7.30
N SER A 134 13.59 -17.51 -6.31
CA SER A 134 13.96 -16.82 -5.07
C SER A 134 15.08 -17.55 -4.33
N ASN A 135 16.05 -16.81 -3.80
CA ASN A 135 17.04 -17.29 -2.84
C ASN A 135 16.64 -16.84 -1.43
N ILE A 136 15.91 -17.70 -0.72
CA ILE A 136 15.40 -17.42 0.63
C ILE A 136 16.54 -17.19 1.64
N LYS A 137 17.70 -17.83 1.44
CA LYS A 137 18.85 -17.74 2.36
C LYS A 137 19.51 -16.36 2.29
N GLU A 138 19.62 -15.79 1.09
CA GLU A 138 20.18 -14.45 0.85
C GLU A 138 19.12 -13.34 0.80
N ASP A 139 17.87 -13.72 1.07
CA ASP A 139 16.69 -12.87 1.01
C ASP A 139 16.46 -12.20 -0.35
N ILE A 140 16.81 -12.88 -1.44
CA ILE A 140 16.55 -12.40 -2.81
C ILE A 140 15.26 -13.04 -3.28
N LEU A 141 14.14 -12.33 -3.16
CA LEU A 141 12.81 -12.86 -3.47
C LEU A 141 12.36 -12.43 -4.87
N LYS A 142 11.64 -13.31 -5.56
CA LYS A 142 10.98 -12.97 -6.82
C LYS A 142 9.82 -12.02 -6.55
N MET A 143 9.76 -10.97 -7.34
CA MET A 143 8.72 -9.96 -7.34
C MET A 143 8.08 -9.90 -8.73
N THR A 144 6.78 -9.62 -8.78
CA THR A 144 6.07 -9.42 -10.04
C THR A 144 5.13 -8.22 -9.98
N VAL A 145 4.91 -7.63 -11.15
CA VAL A 145 3.81 -6.69 -11.40
C VAL A 145 2.94 -7.26 -12.52
N VAL A 146 1.64 -7.42 -12.23
CA VAL A 146 0.63 -7.93 -13.17
C VAL A 146 -0.31 -6.79 -13.56
N ASN A 147 -0.39 -6.50 -14.86
CA ASN A 147 -1.32 -5.50 -15.37
C ASN A 147 -2.76 -5.95 -15.11
N ARG A 148 -3.53 -5.15 -14.37
CA ARG A 148 -4.94 -5.45 -14.08
C ARG A 148 -5.93 -4.84 -15.06
N TYR A 149 -5.49 -3.92 -15.92
CA TYR A 149 -6.33 -3.19 -16.87
C TYR A 149 -6.37 -3.85 -18.25
N LYS A 150 -5.36 -4.68 -18.55
CA LYS A 150 -5.25 -5.48 -19.77
C LYS A 150 -4.58 -6.79 -19.41
N ASN A 151 -5.10 -7.91 -19.91
CA ASN A 151 -4.50 -9.23 -19.71
C ASN A 151 -3.16 -9.34 -20.47
N GLN A 152 -2.07 -8.99 -19.79
CA GLN A 152 -0.70 -9.02 -20.31
C GLN A 152 0.16 -10.00 -19.51
N LYS A 153 1.33 -10.33 -20.06
CA LYS A 153 2.32 -11.15 -19.37
C LYS A 153 2.81 -10.42 -18.11
N PRO A 154 2.91 -11.10 -16.96
CA PRO A 154 3.51 -10.53 -15.75
C PRO A 154 4.94 -10.03 -16.00
N ALA A 155 5.26 -8.85 -15.47
CA ALA A 155 6.63 -8.39 -15.37
C ALA A 155 7.29 -9.00 -14.14
N ILE A 156 8.57 -9.41 -14.24
CA ILE A 156 9.28 -10.14 -13.19
C ILE A 156 10.57 -9.39 -12.85
N ALA A 157 10.86 -9.27 -11.56
CA ALA A 157 12.13 -8.81 -11.03
C ALA A 157 12.47 -9.58 -9.74
N PHE A 158 13.56 -9.17 -9.08
CA PHE A 158 13.97 -9.70 -7.79
C PHE A 158 14.18 -8.55 -6.80
N ILE A 159 13.89 -8.81 -5.54
CA ILE A 159 13.93 -7.82 -4.47
C ILE A 159 14.59 -8.40 -3.22
N GLN A 160 15.40 -7.59 -2.54
CA GLN A 160 16.04 -7.92 -1.27
C GLN A 160 15.40 -7.15 -0.10
N ASN A 161 15.51 -7.70 1.11
CA ASN A 161 15.05 -7.16 2.39
C ASN A 161 13.55 -7.27 2.65
N PHE A 162 12.85 -8.20 1.98
CA PHE A 162 11.46 -8.51 2.32
C PHE A 162 11.32 -9.58 3.41
N GLY A 163 12.32 -10.44 3.58
CA GLY A 163 12.46 -11.39 4.69
C GLY A 163 11.67 -12.70 4.55
N LEU A 164 10.74 -12.82 3.59
CA LEU A 164 9.85 -13.99 3.52
C LEU A 164 10.62 -15.31 3.38
N LYS A 165 10.27 -16.28 4.23
CA LYS A 165 10.79 -17.64 4.27
C LYS A 165 9.77 -18.68 3.78
N GLU A 166 8.51 -18.29 3.74
CA GLU A 166 7.42 -19.09 3.20
C GLU A 166 6.44 -18.19 2.44
N GLY A 167 5.75 -18.74 1.45
CA GLY A 167 4.57 -18.11 0.88
C GLY A 167 4.84 -16.84 0.07
N ALA A 168 3.82 -16.00 -0.02
CA ALA A 168 3.85 -14.74 -0.75
C ALA A 168 2.87 -13.73 -0.15
N ILE A 169 3.11 -12.45 -0.44
CA ILE A 169 2.17 -11.37 -0.18
C ILE A 169 1.88 -10.61 -1.47
N ALA A 170 0.67 -10.08 -1.61
CA ALA A 170 0.29 -9.28 -2.76
C ALA A 170 -0.66 -8.14 -2.39
N THR A 171 -0.71 -7.13 -3.25
CA THR A 171 -1.61 -5.98 -3.13
C THR A 171 -1.98 -5.45 -4.51
N SER A 172 -3.21 -4.97 -4.67
CA SER A 172 -3.61 -4.14 -5.82
C SER A 172 -3.47 -2.64 -5.58
N VAL A 173 -2.96 -2.25 -4.41
CA VAL A 173 -2.56 -0.88 -4.09
C VAL A 173 -1.07 -0.71 -4.42
N GLY A 174 -0.77 -0.51 -5.70
CA GLY A 174 0.59 -0.29 -6.19
C GLY A 174 0.79 1.13 -6.72
N HIS A 175 1.36 2.02 -5.93
CA HIS A 175 1.50 3.44 -6.29
C HIS A 175 2.30 3.63 -7.60
N ASP A 176 1.85 4.40 -8.59
CA ASP A 176 0.53 5.05 -8.75
C ASP A 176 -0.28 4.44 -9.90
N SER A 177 0.23 3.39 -10.55
CA SER A 177 -0.50 2.68 -11.62
C SER A 177 -1.53 1.70 -11.09
N HIS A 178 -1.42 1.30 -9.82
CA HIS A 178 -2.28 0.38 -9.09
C HIS A 178 -2.47 -0.98 -9.78
N ASN A 179 -1.44 -1.47 -10.46
CA ASN A 179 -1.37 -2.87 -10.89
C ASN A 179 -1.20 -3.81 -9.68
N ILE A 180 -1.41 -5.11 -9.89
CA ILE A 180 -1.17 -6.09 -8.82
C ILE A 180 0.33 -6.24 -8.65
N ILE A 181 0.82 -6.09 -7.42
CA ILE A 181 2.22 -6.32 -7.05
C ILE A 181 2.26 -7.50 -6.09
N ALA A 182 3.16 -8.45 -6.34
CA ALA A 182 3.38 -9.58 -5.44
C ALA A 182 4.88 -9.86 -5.25
N VAL A 183 5.23 -10.38 -4.09
CA VAL A 183 6.57 -10.88 -3.74
C VAL A 183 6.43 -12.20 -3.01
N GLY A 184 7.27 -13.17 -3.33
CA GLY A 184 7.15 -14.50 -2.75
C GLY A 184 8.36 -15.40 -2.92
N VAL A 185 8.31 -16.54 -2.26
CA VAL A 185 9.41 -17.50 -2.20
C VAL A 185 9.43 -18.48 -3.37
N SER A 186 8.32 -18.61 -4.10
CA SER A 186 8.20 -19.47 -5.29
C SER A 186 7.16 -18.95 -6.29
N ASP A 187 7.19 -19.49 -7.51
CA ASP A 187 6.24 -19.12 -8.57
C ASP A 187 4.82 -19.54 -8.21
N GLU A 188 4.67 -20.69 -7.54
CA GLU A 188 3.38 -21.20 -7.06
C GLU A 188 2.79 -20.26 -6.00
N ALA A 189 3.60 -19.82 -5.04
CA ALA A 189 3.15 -18.90 -4.00
C ALA A 189 2.75 -17.54 -4.58
N ILE A 190 3.55 -17.00 -5.52
CA ILE A 190 3.25 -15.74 -6.21
C ILE A 190 1.96 -15.87 -7.03
N CYS A 191 1.83 -16.93 -7.83
CA CYS A 191 0.65 -17.20 -8.64
C CYS A 191 -0.61 -17.26 -7.78
N LYS A 192 -0.54 -17.99 -6.67
CA LYS A 192 -1.62 -18.12 -5.69
C LYS A 192 -2.02 -16.77 -5.10
N ALA A 193 -1.07 -15.95 -4.67
CA ALA A 193 -1.35 -14.62 -4.13
C ALA A 193 -1.96 -13.68 -5.18
N VAL A 194 -1.44 -13.68 -6.41
CA VAL A 194 -1.97 -12.89 -7.53
C VAL A 194 -3.40 -13.30 -7.86
N ASN A 195 -3.67 -14.60 -7.97
CA ASN A 195 -5.00 -15.10 -8.30
C ASN A 195 -6.02 -14.77 -7.21
N LEU A 196 -5.63 -14.84 -5.93
CA LEU A 196 -6.49 -14.43 -4.82
C LEU A 196 -6.91 -12.95 -4.93
N ILE A 197 -6.01 -12.06 -5.39
CA ILE A 197 -6.33 -10.65 -5.67
C ILE A 197 -7.27 -10.53 -6.89
N ILE A 198 -7.05 -11.30 -7.95
CA ILE A 198 -7.88 -11.28 -9.17
C ILE A 198 -9.32 -11.75 -8.87
N GLU A 199 -9.47 -12.84 -8.12
CA GLU A 199 -10.77 -13.39 -7.71
C GLU A 199 -11.61 -12.38 -6.94
N HIS A 200 -10.98 -11.61 -6.07
CA HIS A 200 -11.62 -10.56 -5.28
C HIS A 200 -11.69 -9.21 -5.99
N LYS A 201 -11.14 -9.12 -7.21
CA LYS A 201 -11.01 -7.89 -8.01
C LYS A 201 -10.36 -6.76 -7.22
N GLY A 202 -9.33 -7.12 -6.45
CA GLY A 202 -8.54 -6.19 -5.67
C GLY A 202 -8.58 -6.45 -4.17
N GLY A 203 -7.47 -6.13 -3.52
CA GLY A 203 -7.27 -6.43 -2.12
C GLY A 203 -5.82 -6.32 -1.68
N ILE A 204 -5.60 -6.81 -0.47
CA ILE A 204 -4.29 -7.05 0.12
C ILE A 204 -4.34 -8.48 0.66
N CYS A 205 -3.34 -9.31 0.35
CA CYS A 205 -3.37 -10.72 0.75
C CYS A 205 -2.01 -11.23 1.25
N ALA A 206 -2.08 -12.34 1.98
CA ALA A 206 -0.94 -13.18 2.32
C ALA A 206 -1.34 -14.64 2.11
N VAL A 207 -0.41 -15.42 1.55
CA VAL A 207 -0.60 -16.85 1.31
C VAL A 207 0.59 -17.60 1.89
N SER A 208 0.31 -18.71 2.58
CA SER A 208 1.27 -19.70 3.05
C SER A 208 0.98 -21.05 2.37
N ASN A 209 1.70 -22.10 2.76
CA ASN A 209 1.42 -23.46 2.31
C ASN A 209 0.07 -23.99 2.86
N SER A 210 -0.41 -23.46 3.99
CA SER A 210 -1.58 -23.97 4.71
C SER A 210 -2.74 -22.99 4.81
N GLN A 211 -2.49 -21.69 4.62
CA GLN A 211 -3.49 -20.64 4.85
C GLN A 211 -3.42 -19.56 3.78
N GLU A 212 -4.58 -18.97 3.50
CA GLU A 212 -4.74 -17.77 2.68
C GLU A 212 -5.56 -16.77 3.48
N LYS A 213 -5.17 -15.50 3.42
CA LYS A 213 -5.94 -14.38 3.96
C LYS A 213 -5.99 -13.26 2.94
N ILE A 214 -7.14 -12.60 2.86
CA ILE A 214 -7.34 -11.42 2.03
C ILE A 214 -8.19 -10.38 2.75
N LEU A 215 -7.80 -9.12 2.60
CA LEU A 215 -8.61 -7.95 2.83
C LEU A 215 -9.14 -7.49 1.47
N PRO A 216 -10.43 -7.73 1.16
CA PRO A 216 -11.00 -7.32 -0.12
C PRO A 216 -11.10 -5.79 -0.22
N LEU A 217 -10.73 -5.26 -1.39
CA LEU A 217 -10.83 -3.84 -1.70
C LEU A 217 -11.72 -3.64 -2.95
N PRO A 218 -13.04 -3.89 -2.84
CA PRO A 218 -13.94 -3.95 -3.99
C PRO A 218 -14.08 -2.64 -4.77
N ILE A 219 -13.75 -1.49 -4.17
CA ILE A 219 -13.85 -0.18 -4.82
C ILE A 219 -12.50 0.13 -5.48
N ALA A 220 -12.48 0.07 -6.81
CA ALA A 220 -11.33 0.29 -7.69
C ALA A 220 -10.11 -0.59 -7.40
N GLY A 221 -10.26 -1.66 -6.60
CA GLY A 221 -9.14 -2.44 -6.08
C GLY A 221 -8.26 -1.66 -5.09
N ILE A 222 -8.77 -0.60 -4.47
CA ILE A 222 -8.01 0.33 -3.61
C ILE A 222 -8.71 0.56 -2.28
N MET A 223 -10.04 0.61 -2.24
CA MET A 223 -10.80 0.91 -1.02
C MET A 223 -11.78 -0.22 -0.66
N SER A 224 -11.99 -0.38 0.65
CA SER A 224 -13.02 -1.27 1.20
C SER A 224 -14.35 -0.53 1.34
N ASP A 225 -15.45 -1.28 1.30
CA ASP A 225 -16.79 -0.82 1.62
C ASP A 225 -17.18 -1.07 3.09
N LYS A 226 -16.23 -1.51 3.92
CA LYS A 226 -16.38 -1.77 5.36
C LYS A 226 -15.91 -0.57 6.19
N ASP A 227 -16.28 -0.58 7.48
CA ASP A 227 -15.85 0.46 8.41
C ASP A 227 -14.35 0.35 8.74
N GLY A 228 -13.76 1.46 9.18
CA GLY A 228 -12.32 1.55 9.41
C GLY A 228 -11.80 0.64 10.54
N ILE A 229 -12.64 0.27 11.51
CA ILE A 229 -12.24 -0.65 12.59
C ILE A 229 -12.11 -2.06 12.01
N THR A 230 -13.13 -2.52 11.29
CA THR A 230 -13.10 -3.83 10.61
C THR A 230 -11.92 -3.94 9.65
N VAL A 231 -11.72 -2.94 8.78
CA VAL A 231 -10.59 -2.92 7.82
C VAL A 231 -9.25 -2.89 8.55
N GLY A 232 -9.12 -2.09 9.62
CA GLY A 232 -7.90 -2.00 10.41
C GLY A 232 -7.52 -3.32 11.08
N LEU A 233 -8.50 -4.04 11.63
CA LEU A 233 -8.28 -5.37 12.22
C LEU A 233 -7.85 -6.39 11.16
N GLN A 234 -8.53 -6.42 10.01
CA GLN A 234 -8.17 -7.32 8.90
C GLN A 234 -6.76 -7.03 8.35
N TYR A 235 -6.41 -5.75 8.19
CA TYR A 235 -5.06 -5.35 7.79
C TYR A 235 -4.01 -5.76 8.84
N ALA A 236 -4.29 -5.59 10.13
CA ALA A 236 -3.39 -6.00 11.21
C ALA A 236 -3.17 -7.52 11.22
N GLU A 237 -4.18 -8.31 10.89
CA GLU A 237 -4.03 -9.76 10.72
C GLU A 237 -3.12 -10.14 9.55
N LEU A 238 -3.24 -9.43 8.42
CA LEU A 238 -2.38 -9.64 7.25
C LEU A 238 -0.93 -9.25 7.56
N ASP A 239 -0.73 -8.10 8.21
CA ASP A 239 0.60 -7.64 8.65
C ASP A 239 1.24 -8.66 9.61
N LYS A 240 0.47 -9.19 10.57
CA LYS A 240 0.92 -10.29 11.44
C LYS A 240 1.28 -11.54 10.65
N MET A 241 0.47 -11.91 9.65
CA MET A 241 0.74 -13.08 8.81
C MET A 241 2.02 -12.88 7.98
N ALA A 242 2.23 -11.71 7.38
CA ALA A 242 3.46 -11.40 6.64
C ALA A 242 4.72 -11.52 7.53
N LYS A 243 4.63 -11.11 8.80
CA LYS A 243 5.70 -11.29 9.80
C LYS A 243 5.91 -12.77 10.16
N GLN A 244 4.84 -13.55 10.29
CA GLN A 244 4.93 -15.00 10.49
C GLN A 244 5.55 -15.73 9.30
N LEU A 245 5.31 -15.25 8.08
CA LEU A 245 5.97 -15.73 6.87
C LEU A 245 7.46 -15.37 6.80
N GLY A 246 7.94 -14.49 7.68
CA GLY A 246 9.36 -14.16 7.84
C GLY A 246 9.72 -12.69 7.59
N SER A 247 8.75 -11.84 7.21
CA SER A 247 9.08 -10.45 6.91
C SER A 247 9.59 -9.69 8.13
N THR A 248 10.70 -8.98 7.95
CA THR A 248 11.34 -8.13 8.97
C THR A 248 10.91 -6.67 8.87
N LEU A 249 10.18 -6.30 7.81
CA LEU A 249 9.73 -4.94 7.57
C LEU A 249 8.66 -4.53 8.59
N HIS A 250 8.66 -3.27 9.04
CA HIS A 250 7.62 -2.78 9.94
C HIS A 250 6.25 -2.76 9.25
N ALA A 251 6.23 -2.36 7.97
CA ALA A 251 5.03 -2.21 7.15
C ALA A 251 5.24 -2.84 5.73
N PRO A 252 5.27 -4.18 5.61
CA PRO A 252 5.64 -4.88 4.37
C PRO A 252 4.76 -4.49 3.16
N TYR A 253 3.46 -4.31 3.36
CA TYR A 253 2.54 -3.92 2.29
C TYR A 253 2.72 -2.48 1.83
N MET A 254 3.04 -1.56 2.75
CA MET A 254 3.37 -0.18 2.40
C MET A 254 4.65 -0.16 1.58
N THR A 255 5.70 -0.85 2.03
CA THR A 255 6.95 -1.00 1.26
C THR A 255 6.67 -1.57 -0.13
N LEU A 256 5.90 -2.65 -0.23
CA LEU A 256 5.54 -3.27 -1.51
C LEU A 256 4.79 -2.32 -2.44
N SER A 257 3.87 -1.51 -1.91
CA SER A 257 3.07 -0.57 -2.69
C SER A 257 3.92 0.45 -3.46
N PHE A 258 5.11 0.79 -2.96
CA PHE A 258 6.03 1.74 -3.58
C PHE A 258 7.07 1.10 -4.49
N MET A 259 7.11 -0.23 -4.62
CA MET A 259 8.06 -0.91 -5.50
C MET A 259 7.70 -0.78 -6.99
N ALA A 260 6.51 -0.27 -7.30
CA ALA A 260 6.09 0.08 -8.66
C ALA A 260 6.01 1.60 -8.95
N LEU A 261 6.45 2.45 -8.02
CA LEU A 261 6.39 3.90 -8.19
C LEU A 261 7.62 4.40 -8.96
N LEU A 262 7.49 4.47 -10.30
CA LEU A 262 8.60 4.73 -11.22
C LEU A 262 9.30 6.09 -11.07
N VAL A 263 8.61 7.08 -10.47
CA VAL A 263 9.12 8.45 -10.34
C VAL A 263 10.11 8.64 -9.19
N ILE A 264 10.39 7.58 -8.41
CA ILE A 264 11.35 7.62 -7.30
C ILE A 264 12.56 6.75 -7.64
N PRO A 265 13.80 7.28 -7.51
CA PRO A 265 15.03 6.49 -7.64
C PRO A 265 15.14 5.31 -6.64
N SER A 266 15.95 4.29 -6.89
CA SER A 266 16.81 4.04 -8.06
C SER A 266 16.24 3.01 -9.03
N LEU A 267 15.72 1.87 -8.52
CA LEU A 267 15.28 0.76 -9.34
C LEU A 267 13.88 0.31 -8.90
N LYS A 268 12.94 0.24 -9.85
CA LYS A 268 11.52 -0.08 -9.61
C LYS A 268 10.99 -1.01 -10.70
N LEU A 269 9.89 -1.72 -10.43
CA LEU A 269 9.25 -2.61 -11.39
C LEU A 269 7.88 -2.06 -11.81
N SER A 270 7.65 -1.89 -13.11
CA SER A 270 6.30 -1.67 -13.65
C SER A 270 5.76 -2.92 -14.35
N ASP A 271 4.51 -2.87 -14.80
CA ASP A 271 3.93 -3.90 -15.66
C ASP A 271 4.63 -4.02 -17.03
N LYS A 272 5.44 -3.03 -17.41
CA LYS A 272 6.23 -3.04 -18.66
C LYS A 272 7.67 -3.50 -18.46
N GLY A 273 8.09 -3.76 -17.23
CA GLY A 273 9.45 -4.19 -16.89
C GLY A 273 10.16 -3.29 -15.88
N LEU A 274 11.43 -3.61 -15.66
CA LEU A 274 12.31 -2.97 -14.70
C LEU A 274 12.72 -1.57 -15.20
N PHE A 275 12.72 -0.60 -14.31
CA PHE A 275 12.92 0.81 -14.63
C PHE A 275 13.97 1.44 -13.73
N ASP A 276 14.96 2.06 -14.35
CA ASP A 276 16.00 2.86 -13.70
C ASP A 276 15.48 4.30 -13.55
N GLY A 277 15.12 4.68 -12.33
CA GLY A 277 14.60 6.01 -12.01
C GLY A 277 15.65 7.12 -12.04
N GLN A 278 16.94 6.80 -11.99
CA GLN A 278 18.00 7.80 -12.11
C GLN A 278 18.23 8.19 -13.57
N LYS A 279 18.27 7.20 -14.47
CA LYS A 279 18.42 7.42 -15.91
C LYS A 279 17.09 7.64 -16.64
N PHE A 280 15.98 7.37 -15.95
CA PHE A 280 14.63 7.49 -16.45
C PHE A 280 14.35 6.63 -17.70
N VAL A 281 14.82 5.38 -17.68
CA VAL A 281 14.69 4.44 -18.80
C VAL A 281 14.36 3.03 -18.30
N PHE A 282 13.69 2.25 -19.15
CA PHE A 282 13.60 0.80 -18.93
C PHE A 282 14.98 0.17 -19.02
N THR A 283 15.26 -0.76 -18.12
CA THR A 283 16.54 -1.47 -18.04
C THR A 283 16.30 -2.98 -18.01
N SER A 284 17.31 -3.74 -18.40
CA SER A 284 17.23 -5.20 -18.40
C SER A 284 17.37 -5.77 -16.99
N LEU A 285 16.73 -6.91 -16.72
CA LEU A 285 16.96 -7.66 -15.49
C LEU A 285 18.37 -8.26 -15.47
N GLU A 286 18.85 -8.75 -16.61
CA GLU A 286 20.17 -9.34 -16.75
C GLU A 286 21.29 -8.29 -16.83
N VAL A 287 22.45 -8.68 -16.30
CA VAL A 287 23.67 -7.89 -16.35
C VAL A 287 24.73 -8.78 -17.00
N ASN A 288 25.22 -8.34 -18.15
CA ASN A 288 26.28 -9.01 -18.89
C ASN A 288 27.65 -8.76 -18.25
#